data_AF-A0A2X4UZV9-F1
#
_entry.id   AF-A0A2X4UZV9-F1
#
_cell.length_a   1.000
_cell.length_b   1.000
_cell.length_c   1.000
_cell.angle_alpha   90.00
_cell.angle_beta   90.00
_cell.angle_gamma   90.00
#
_symmetry.space_group_name_H-M   'P 1'
#
loop_
_entity.id
_entity.type
_entity.pdbx_description
1 polymer ?
#
loop_
_entity_poly.entity_id
_entity_poly.type
_entity_poly.pdbx_seq_one_letter_code
_entity_poly.pdbx_strand_id
1 'polypeptide(L)'
;MNMHSHNDEVHKSKGAHVCSDLCHLTKISLKHAHNMKKVEAQSYWRRCVLFLCASAVVTLFFGIVFFTTPTLISYVIEMVISIMGITISHAWYRVTVNNIHWHKSWYKHVSGLEKQLADCPKNSVRMITGLQSPQRLSDAFILNRTLNIVFFLFWCTLPVISLLKFFYYFVYVNGVSLSLANTLFLCIPFLVMIFLSIALNVFMCMFSSKDDAEIDNRELDITLQYKNTPNQQG
;
A
#
# COMPACT_ATOMS: atom_id res chain seq x y z
N MET A 1 43.54 60.86 37.53
CA MET A 1 43.38 60.06 36.30
C MET A 1 42.49 58.88 36.63
N ASN A 2 41.18 58.99 36.35
CA ASN A 2 40.23 57.90 36.52
C ASN A 2 40.11 57.15 35.20
N MET A 3 40.48 55.88 35.22
CA MET A 3 40.41 54.98 34.07
C MET A 3 39.10 54.19 34.21
N HIS A 4 38.04 54.66 33.54
CA HIS A 4 36.78 53.92 33.45
C HIS A 4 36.98 52.73 32.50
N SER A 5 37.06 51.54 33.06
CA SER A 5 37.01 50.28 32.33
C SER A 5 35.56 50.00 31.94
N HIS A 6 35.26 50.14 30.64
CA HIS A 6 34.02 49.71 30.03
C HIS A 6 34.11 48.19 29.82
N ASN A 7 33.49 47.42 30.71
CA ASN A 7 33.23 46.00 30.48
C ASN A 7 31.94 45.90 29.65
N ASP A 8 32.09 45.90 28.33
CA ASP A 8 30.99 45.57 27.43
C ASP A 8 30.70 44.07 27.53
N GLU A 9 29.54 43.73 28.09
CA GLU A 9 29.00 42.38 28.12
C GLU A 9 28.74 41.88 26.69
N VAL A 10 29.72 41.17 26.12
CA VAL A 10 29.54 40.34 24.91
C VAL A 10 28.83 39.04 25.29
N HIS A 11 27.58 39.15 25.76
CA HIS A 11 26.71 38.01 25.98
C HIS A 11 25.40 38.18 25.21
N LYS A 12 25.31 37.45 24.09
CA LYS A 12 24.09 36.84 23.49
C LYS A 12 24.02 37.06 21.97
N SER A 13 24.68 36.20 21.21
CA SER A 13 24.21 35.88 19.84
C SER A 13 24.63 34.48 19.34
N LYS A 14 24.91 33.51 20.23
CA LYS A 14 25.14 32.12 19.78
C LYS A 14 23.82 31.36 19.49
N GLY A 15 22.70 31.75 20.10
CA GLY A 15 21.40 31.07 19.90
C GLY A 15 20.63 31.46 18.64
N ALA A 16 20.88 32.64 18.06
CA ALA A 16 20.13 33.14 16.90
C ALA A 16 20.52 32.43 15.58
N HIS A 17 21.76 31.93 15.49
CA HIS A 17 22.25 31.23 14.29
C HIS A 17 21.69 29.81 14.16
N VAL A 18 21.65 29.07 15.28
CA VAL A 18 21.15 27.68 15.33
C VAL A 18 19.66 27.59 14.96
N CYS A 19 18.86 28.57 15.38
CA CYS A 19 17.44 28.62 15.06
C CYS A 19 17.18 28.93 13.57
N SER A 20 18.06 29.71 12.94
CA SER A 20 18.00 30.01 11.50
C SER A 20 18.28 28.76 10.65
N ASP A 21 19.27 27.96 11.04
CA ASP A 21 19.68 26.77 10.29
C ASP A 21 18.63 25.65 10.39
N LEU A 22 18.02 25.46 11.57
CA LEU A 22 16.94 24.49 11.76
C LEU A 22 15.70 24.85 10.93
N CYS A 23 15.29 26.13 10.94
CA CYS A 23 14.14 26.59 10.14
C CYS A 23 14.37 26.38 8.64
N HIS A 24 15.58 26.63 8.16
CA HIS A 24 15.97 26.41 6.77
C HIS A 24 15.92 24.91 6.42
N LEU A 25 16.45 24.04 7.28
CA LEU A 25 16.42 22.60 7.10
C LEU A 25 14.98 22.07 7.03
N THR A 26 14.11 22.46 7.98
CA THR A 26 12.70 22.06 7.99
C THR A 26 11.97 22.46 6.71
N LYS A 27 12.27 23.65 6.17
CA LYS A 27 11.71 24.10 4.89
C LYS A 27 12.15 23.23 3.71
N ILE A 28 13.42 22.83 3.67
CA ILE A 28 13.93 21.91 2.65
C ILE A 28 13.27 20.54 2.80
N SER A 29 13.19 19.99 4.01
CA SER A 29 12.54 18.71 4.30
C SER A 29 11.07 18.71 3.92
N LEU A 30 10.34 19.79 4.20
CA LEU A 30 8.94 19.94 3.81
C LEU A 30 8.78 19.96 2.28
N LYS A 31 9.63 20.73 1.57
CA LYS A 31 9.65 20.75 0.10
C LYS A 31 9.95 19.36 -0.48
N HIS A 32 10.89 18.64 0.13
CA HIS A 32 11.22 17.27 -0.26
C HIS A 32 10.04 16.32 -0.06
N ALA A 33 9.40 16.36 1.11
CA ALA A 33 8.22 15.54 1.42
C ALA A 33 7.07 15.76 0.42
N HIS A 34 6.84 17.00 0.00
CA HIS A 34 5.85 17.30 -1.06
C HIS A 34 6.22 16.70 -2.41
N ASN A 35 7.48 16.80 -2.81
CA ASN A 35 7.95 16.18 -4.05
C ASN A 35 7.79 14.65 -4.00
N MET A 36 8.11 14.02 -2.86
CA MET A 36 7.88 12.58 -2.66
C MET A 36 6.41 12.20 -2.82
N LYS A 37 5.47 12.99 -2.30
CA LYS A 37 4.03 12.73 -2.49
C LYS A 37 3.61 12.72 -3.96
N LYS A 38 4.12 13.65 -4.75
CA LYS A 38 3.82 13.71 -6.20
C LYS A 38 4.36 12.47 -6.92
N VAL A 39 5.59 12.06 -6.59
CA VAL A 39 6.23 10.88 -7.17
C VAL A 39 5.47 9.60 -6.78
N GLU A 40 5.12 9.43 -5.50
CA GLU A 40 4.41 8.22 -5.06
C GLU A 40 2.99 8.16 -5.62
N ALA A 41 2.26 9.28 -5.70
CA ALA A 41 0.95 9.32 -6.33
C ALA A 41 1.01 8.88 -7.81
N GLN A 42 2.04 9.31 -8.55
CA GLN A 42 2.25 8.89 -9.94
C GLN A 42 2.63 7.40 -10.03
N SER A 43 3.50 6.92 -9.13
CA SER A 43 3.88 5.52 -9.02
C SER A 43 2.66 4.63 -8.74
N TYR A 44 1.83 5.02 -7.78
CA TYR A 44 0.59 4.33 -7.43
C TYR A 44 -0.38 4.25 -8.62
N TRP A 45 -0.56 5.35 -9.35
CA TRP A 45 -1.39 5.36 -10.56
C TRP A 45 -0.91 4.33 -11.59
N ARG A 46 0.41 4.25 -11.85
CA ARG A 46 0.99 3.25 -12.76
C ARG A 46 0.72 1.83 -12.28
N ARG A 47 0.87 1.56 -10.98
CA ARG A 47 0.54 0.25 -10.39
C ARG A 47 -0.94 -0.09 -10.58
N CYS A 48 -1.85 0.86 -10.35
CA CYS A 48 -3.29 0.65 -10.55
C CYS A 48 -3.65 0.33 -12.00
N VAL A 49 -3.07 1.05 -12.96
CA VAL A 49 -3.27 0.77 -14.39
C VAL A 49 -2.77 -0.63 -14.75
N LEU A 50 -1.61 -1.03 -14.21
CA LEU A 50 -1.08 -2.39 -14.42
C LEU A 50 -2.04 -3.46 -13.92
N PHE A 51 -2.58 -3.33 -12.70
CA PHE A 51 -3.57 -4.28 -12.18
C PHE A 51 -4.86 -4.27 -12.99
N LEU A 52 -5.36 -3.11 -13.41
CA LEU A 52 -6.52 -2.99 -14.29
C LEU A 52 -6.30 -3.72 -15.62
N CYS A 53 -5.17 -3.49 -16.28
CA CYS A 53 -4.83 -4.17 -17.54
C CYS A 53 -4.71 -5.69 -17.34
N ALA A 54 -4.03 -6.14 -16.28
CA ALA A 54 -3.90 -7.55 -15.96
C ALA A 54 -5.27 -8.20 -15.70
N SER A 55 -6.11 -7.57 -14.88
CA SER A 55 -7.49 -8.02 -14.63
C SER A 55 -8.33 -8.04 -15.90
N ALA A 56 -8.20 -7.05 -16.78
CA ALA A 56 -8.93 -7.00 -18.05
C ALA A 56 -8.53 -8.17 -18.97
N VAL A 57 -7.22 -8.46 -19.10
CA VAL A 57 -6.72 -9.59 -19.90
C VAL A 57 -7.23 -10.92 -19.35
N VAL A 58 -7.14 -11.13 -18.03
CA VAL A 58 -7.62 -12.37 -17.40
C VAL A 58 -9.13 -12.51 -17.52
N THR A 59 -9.89 -11.42 -17.41
CA THR A 59 -11.35 -11.41 -17.61
C THR A 59 -11.72 -11.75 -19.05
N LEU A 60 -11.01 -11.18 -20.03
CA LEU A 60 -11.23 -11.47 -21.44
C LEU A 60 -10.97 -12.96 -21.74
N PHE A 61 -9.85 -13.48 -21.25
CA PHE A 61 -9.49 -14.88 -21.45
C PHE A 61 -10.49 -15.82 -20.76
N PHE A 62 -10.95 -15.48 -19.56
CA PHE A 62 -12.04 -16.19 -18.89
C PHE A 62 -13.31 -16.21 -19.75
N GLY A 63 -13.71 -15.04 -20.29
CA GLY A 63 -14.89 -14.93 -21.14
C GLY A 63 -14.81 -15.80 -22.39
N ILE A 64 -13.66 -15.80 -23.09
CA ILE A 64 -13.44 -16.66 -24.27
C ILE A 64 -13.63 -18.13 -23.90
N VAL A 65 -13.00 -18.60 -22.82
CA VAL A 65 -13.12 -20.00 -22.40
C VAL A 65 -14.55 -20.33 -21.96
N PHE A 66 -15.20 -19.43 -21.24
CA PHE A 66 -16.56 -19.61 -20.72
C PHE A 66 -17.63 -19.77 -21.81
N PHE A 67 -17.44 -19.09 -22.95
CA PHE A 67 -18.34 -19.18 -24.12
C PHE A 67 -17.92 -20.22 -25.16
N THR A 68 -16.77 -20.87 -24.96
CA THR A 68 -16.32 -21.96 -25.83
C THR A 68 -17.11 -23.25 -25.51
N THR A 69 -17.11 -24.21 -26.46
CA THR A 69 -17.79 -25.50 -26.30
C THR A 69 -17.47 -26.17 -24.97
N PRO A 70 -18.49 -26.60 -24.19
CA PRO A 70 -18.29 -27.19 -22.88
C PRO A 70 -17.58 -28.53 -22.99
N THR A 71 -16.33 -28.55 -22.52
CA THR A 71 -15.49 -29.74 -22.40
C THR A 71 -14.91 -29.82 -21.00
N LEU A 72 -14.51 -31.02 -20.58
CA LEU A 72 -13.87 -31.21 -19.28
C LEU A 72 -12.61 -30.33 -19.13
N ILE A 73 -11.83 -30.18 -20.21
CA ILE A 73 -10.65 -29.34 -20.28
C ILE A 73 -11.02 -27.85 -20.11
N SER A 74 -12.08 -27.37 -20.77
CA SER A 74 -12.50 -25.97 -20.65
C SER A 74 -12.81 -25.58 -19.20
N TYR A 75 -13.50 -26.43 -18.43
CA TYR A 75 -13.80 -26.15 -17.02
C TYR A 75 -12.56 -26.11 -16.12
N VAL A 76 -11.58 -26.98 -16.38
CA VAL A 76 -10.28 -26.94 -15.68
C VAL A 76 -9.57 -25.63 -15.97
N ILE A 77 -9.55 -25.19 -17.23
CA ILE A 77 -8.97 -23.91 -17.62
C ILE A 77 -9.73 -22.74 -16.97
N GLU A 78 -11.07 -22.74 -16.96
CA GLU A 78 -11.88 -21.72 -16.26
C GLU A 78 -11.51 -21.62 -14.77
N MET A 79 -11.33 -22.75 -14.08
CA MET A 79 -10.92 -22.79 -12.68
C MET A 79 -9.52 -22.19 -12.48
N VAL A 80 -8.55 -22.54 -13.32
CA VAL A 80 -7.19 -21.98 -13.26
C VAL A 80 -7.21 -20.47 -13.46
N ILE A 81 -7.92 -19.98 -14.48
CA ILE A 81 -8.04 -18.55 -14.77
C ILE A 81 -8.72 -17.83 -13.60
N SER A 82 -9.75 -18.43 -13.00
CA SER A 82 -10.43 -17.87 -11.84
C SER A 82 -9.48 -17.68 -10.65
N ILE A 83 -8.61 -18.66 -10.40
CA ILE A 83 -7.59 -18.56 -9.35
C ILE A 83 -6.57 -17.47 -9.66
N MET A 84 -6.14 -17.33 -10.93
CA MET A 84 -5.30 -16.20 -11.34
C MET A 84 -5.98 -14.85 -11.12
N GLY A 85 -7.29 -14.77 -11.35
CA GLY A 85 -8.07 -13.57 -11.05
C GLY A 85 -8.11 -13.26 -9.56
N ILE A 86 -8.30 -14.27 -8.70
CA ILE A 86 -8.24 -14.12 -7.24
C ILE A 86 -6.86 -13.59 -6.80
N THR A 87 -5.77 -14.14 -7.32
CA THR A 87 -4.42 -13.70 -6.94
C THR A 87 -4.16 -12.25 -7.36
N ILE A 88 -4.57 -11.86 -8.57
CA ILE A 88 -4.44 -10.47 -9.07
C ILE A 88 -5.27 -9.52 -8.21
N SER A 89 -6.55 -9.82 -7.94
CA SER A 89 -7.41 -8.96 -7.13
C SER A 89 -6.94 -8.86 -5.68
N HIS A 90 -6.43 -9.94 -5.11
CA HIS A 90 -5.83 -9.90 -3.78
C HIS A 90 -4.57 -9.03 -3.76
N ALA A 91 -3.64 -9.22 -4.71
CA ALA A 91 -2.45 -8.39 -4.83
C ALA A 91 -2.79 -6.90 -4.97
N TRP A 92 -3.80 -6.57 -5.80
CA TRP A 92 -4.26 -5.20 -5.98
C TRP A 92 -4.89 -4.60 -4.71
N TYR A 93 -5.69 -5.39 -3.99
CA TYR A 93 -6.21 -4.99 -2.67
C TYR A 93 -5.07 -4.66 -1.70
N ARG A 94 -4.02 -5.49 -1.63
CA ARG A 94 -2.86 -5.26 -0.76
C ARG A 94 -2.11 -3.97 -1.11
N VAL A 95 -1.85 -3.73 -2.40
CA VAL A 95 -1.21 -2.48 -2.85
C VAL A 95 -2.06 -1.26 -2.48
N THR A 96 -3.38 -1.37 -2.56
CA THR A 96 -4.31 -0.31 -2.14
C THR A 96 -4.25 -0.05 -0.64
N VAL A 97 -4.28 -1.11 0.17
CA VAL A 97 -4.13 -0.99 1.62
C VAL A 97 -2.78 -0.39 2.00
N ASN A 98 -1.69 -0.83 1.37
CA ASN A 98 -0.36 -0.28 1.65
C ASN A 98 -0.28 1.21 1.31
N ASN A 99 -0.84 1.63 0.17
CA ASN A 99 -0.87 3.04 -0.21
C ASN A 99 -1.63 3.91 0.82
N ILE A 100 -2.70 3.38 1.43
CA ILE A 100 -3.43 4.06 2.50
C ILE A 100 -2.54 4.24 3.74
N HIS A 101 -1.81 3.20 4.14
CA HIS A 101 -0.88 3.26 5.29
C HIS A 101 0.25 4.26 5.03
N TRP A 102 0.86 4.20 3.85
CA TRP A 102 1.89 5.13 3.42
C TRP A 102 1.39 6.58 3.45
N HIS A 103 0.20 6.86 2.90
CA HIS A 103 -0.38 8.20 2.95
C HIS A 103 -0.61 8.68 4.38
N LYS A 104 -1.12 7.83 5.26
CA LYS A 104 -1.34 8.18 6.68
C LYS A 104 -0.03 8.50 7.39
N SER A 105 1.01 7.71 7.16
CA SER A 105 2.35 7.95 7.71
C SER A 105 2.93 9.27 7.20
N TRP A 106 2.86 9.50 5.88
CA TRP A 106 3.29 10.74 5.24
C TRP A 106 2.60 11.97 5.83
N TYR A 107 1.27 11.92 6.02
CA TYR A 107 0.52 13.04 6.64
C TYR A 107 0.98 13.32 8.06
N LYS A 108 1.25 12.29 8.87
CA LYS A 108 1.77 12.44 10.23
C LYS A 108 3.14 13.12 10.22
N HIS A 109 4.04 12.69 9.34
CA HIS A 109 5.38 13.26 9.23
C HIS A 109 5.35 14.73 8.77
N VAL A 110 4.57 15.04 7.72
CA VAL A 110 4.44 16.42 7.21
C VAL A 110 3.78 17.34 8.23
N SER A 111 2.75 16.87 8.96
CA SER A 111 2.15 17.67 10.04
C SER A 111 3.15 17.99 11.16
N GLY A 112 4.08 17.08 11.46
CA GLY A 112 5.17 17.34 12.40
C GLY A 112 6.12 18.43 11.91
N LEU A 113 6.54 18.37 10.64
CA LEU A 113 7.39 19.39 10.01
C LEU A 113 6.69 20.75 9.93
N GLU A 114 5.40 20.78 9.62
CA GLU A 114 4.61 22.02 9.57
C GLU A 114 4.50 22.68 10.95
N LYS A 115 4.31 21.89 12.03
CA LYS A 115 4.32 22.41 13.40
C LYS A 115 5.68 22.99 13.79
N GLN A 116 6.78 22.27 13.49
CA GLN A 116 8.14 22.76 13.76
C GLN A 116 8.43 24.06 12.99
N LEU A 117 7.95 24.17 11.75
CA LEU A 117 8.10 25.38 10.95
C LEU A 117 7.24 26.54 11.48
N ALA A 118 6.08 26.25 12.07
CA ALA A 118 5.21 27.24 12.69
C ALA A 118 5.85 27.94 13.89
N ASP A 119 6.64 27.19 14.67
CA ASP A 119 7.34 27.70 15.84
C ASP A 119 8.55 28.59 15.47
N CYS A 120 8.88 28.70 14.18
CA CYS A 120 9.99 29.52 13.72
C CYS A 120 9.63 31.02 13.70
N PRO A 121 10.31 31.88 14.49
CA PRO A 121 9.86 33.23 14.82
C PRO A 121 9.95 34.26 13.68
N LYS A 122 10.59 33.92 12.55
CA LYS A 122 11.03 34.94 11.57
C LYS A 122 10.30 34.95 10.23
N ASN A 123 9.38 34.02 9.99
CA ASN A 123 8.66 33.99 8.72
C ASN A 123 7.20 33.70 8.96
N SER A 124 6.33 34.63 8.54
CA SER A 124 4.95 34.33 8.17
C SER A 124 4.97 33.42 6.94
N VAL A 125 5.53 32.21 7.08
CA VAL A 125 5.38 31.18 6.06
C VAL A 125 3.90 30.93 6.03
N ARG A 126 3.29 31.16 4.87
CA ARG A 126 1.91 30.79 4.59
C ARG A 126 1.81 29.31 4.96
N MET A 127 1.30 29.02 6.16
CA MET A 127 0.94 27.67 6.53
C MET A 127 0.14 27.17 5.35
N ILE A 128 0.47 25.97 4.86
CA ILE A 128 -0.39 25.32 3.89
C ILE A 128 -1.60 24.80 4.68
N THR A 129 -2.35 25.71 5.30
CA THR A 129 -3.66 25.50 5.92
C THR A 129 -4.69 25.05 4.87
N GLY A 130 -4.28 25.02 3.59
CA GLY A 130 -5.00 24.45 2.47
C GLY A 130 -4.51 23.06 2.05
N LEU A 131 -3.78 22.31 2.89
CA LEU A 131 -3.76 20.85 2.76
C LEU A 131 -5.21 20.42 2.95
N GLN A 132 -5.95 20.31 1.85
CA GLN A 132 -7.36 19.90 1.85
C GLN A 132 -7.50 18.76 2.84
N SER A 133 -8.43 18.92 3.78
CA SER A 133 -8.63 17.96 4.85
C SER A 133 -8.66 16.55 4.27
N PRO A 134 -8.24 15.53 5.03
CA PRO A 134 -8.23 14.12 4.59
C PRO A 134 -9.56 13.63 3.98
N GLN A 135 -10.63 14.41 4.12
CA GLN A 135 -11.99 14.20 3.66
C GLN A 135 -12.21 14.28 2.15
N ARG A 136 -11.33 14.88 1.34
CA ARG A 136 -11.41 14.72 -0.15
C ARG A 136 -10.54 13.60 -0.68
N LEU A 137 -9.46 13.26 0.02
CA LEU A 137 -8.70 12.05 -0.29
C LEU A 137 -9.56 10.81 -0.05
N SER A 138 -10.41 10.82 0.99
CA SER A 138 -11.23 9.66 1.35
C SER A 138 -12.04 9.13 0.19
N ASP A 139 -12.60 9.96 -0.68
CA ASP A 139 -13.55 9.50 -1.69
C ASP A 139 -12.89 8.63 -2.76
N ALA A 140 -11.73 9.05 -3.27
CA ALA A 140 -10.97 8.24 -4.23
C ALA A 140 -10.43 6.95 -3.61
N PHE A 141 -10.00 7.00 -2.34
CA PHE A 141 -9.55 5.80 -1.62
C PHE A 141 -10.69 4.83 -1.32
N ILE A 142 -11.85 5.35 -0.92
CA ILE A 142 -13.05 4.55 -0.68
C ILE A 142 -13.49 3.91 -1.99
N LEU A 143 -13.55 4.66 -3.08
CA LEU A 143 -13.91 4.12 -4.40
C LEU A 143 -12.98 2.98 -4.79
N ASN A 144 -11.67 3.17 -4.71
CA ASN A 144 -10.72 2.14 -5.11
C ASN A 144 -10.73 0.94 -4.16
N ARG A 145 -10.91 1.16 -2.85
CA ARG A 145 -11.09 0.07 -1.88
C ARG A 145 -12.35 -0.75 -2.17
N THR A 146 -13.47 -0.07 -2.42
CA THR A 146 -14.74 -0.71 -2.77
C THR A 146 -14.61 -1.49 -4.08
N LEU A 147 -13.99 -0.90 -5.10
CA LEU A 147 -13.75 -1.55 -6.38
C LEU A 147 -12.92 -2.83 -6.19
N ASN A 148 -11.83 -2.78 -5.41
CA ASN A 148 -11.03 -3.98 -5.12
C ASN A 148 -11.82 -5.08 -4.41
N ILE A 149 -12.68 -4.73 -3.45
CA ILE A 149 -13.53 -5.69 -2.75
C ILE A 149 -14.53 -6.32 -3.73
N VAL A 150 -15.18 -5.52 -4.57
CA VAL A 150 -16.12 -6.00 -5.58
C VAL A 150 -15.44 -6.94 -6.57
N PHE A 151 -14.26 -6.57 -7.08
CA PHE A 151 -13.47 -7.42 -7.97
C PHE A 151 -13.04 -8.72 -7.28
N PHE A 152 -12.60 -8.65 -6.03
CA PHE A 152 -12.22 -9.85 -5.27
C PHE A 152 -13.42 -10.79 -5.09
N LEU A 153 -14.58 -10.28 -4.69
CA LEU A 153 -15.81 -11.07 -4.57
C LEU A 153 -16.21 -11.67 -5.92
N PHE A 154 -16.16 -10.89 -7.00
CA PHE A 154 -16.42 -11.38 -8.35
C PHE A 154 -15.52 -12.59 -8.68
N TRP A 155 -14.20 -12.48 -8.48
CA TRP A 155 -13.27 -13.58 -8.74
C TRP A 155 -13.44 -14.77 -7.79
N CYS A 156 -13.92 -14.58 -6.56
CA CYS A 156 -14.28 -15.68 -5.67
C CYS A 156 -15.53 -16.44 -6.10
N THR A 157 -16.47 -15.81 -6.81
CA THR A 157 -17.70 -16.47 -7.28
C THR A 157 -17.48 -17.35 -8.52
N LEU A 158 -16.60 -16.95 -9.44
CA LEU A 158 -16.33 -17.69 -10.68
C LEU A 158 -15.86 -19.15 -10.49
N PRO A 159 -14.91 -19.48 -9.59
CA PRO A 159 -14.48 -20.87 -9.43
C PRO A 159 -15.59 -21.74 -8.83
N VAL A 160 -16.49 -21.16 -8.03
CA VAL A 160 -17.68 -21.88 -7.54
C VAL A 160 -18.62 -22.20 -8.71
N ILE A 161 -18.87 -21.24 -9.60
CA ILE A 161 -19.69 -21.45 -10.80
C ILE A 161 -19.05 -22.51 -11.72
N SER A 162 -17.75 -22.42 -12.00
CA SER A 162 -17.03 -23.39 -12.82
C SER A 162 -17.02 -24.79 -12.19
N LEU A 163 -16.90 -24.88 -10.87
CA LEU A 163 -16.99 -26.14 -10.14
C LEU A 163 -18.39 -26.77 -10.25
N LEU A 164 -19.44 -25.97 -10.12
CA LEU A 164 -20.83 -26.45 -10.31
C LEU A 164 -21.09 -26.91 -11.74
N LYS A 165 -20.64 -26.17 -12.75
CA LYS A 165 -20.70 -26.56 -14.17
C LYS A 165 -19.97 -27.87 -14.43
N PHE A 166 -18.77 -28.00 -13.86
CA PHE A 166 -17.96 -29.20 -13.96
C PHE A 166 -18.69 -30.41 -13.36
N PHE A 167 -19.24 -30.31 -12.16
CA PHE A 167 -20.02 -31.38 -11.54
C PHE A 167 -21.26 -31.74 -12.35
N TYR A 168 -21.99 -30.73 -12.83
CA TYR A 168 -23.16 -30.95 -13.68
C TYR A 168 -22.79 -31.73 -14.94
N TYR A 169 -21.74 -31.32 -15.65
CA TYR A 169 -21.26 -32.03 -16.84
C TYR A 169 -20.78 -33.44 -16.51
N PHE A 170 -19.97 -33.59 -15.46
CA PHE A 170 -19.38 -34.87 -15.08
C PHE A 170 -20.43 -35.91 -14.67
N VAL A 171 -21.45 -35.51 -13.91
CA VAL A 171 -22.50 -36.43 -13.41
C VAL A 171 -23.53 -36.69 -14.49
N TYR A 172 -24.08 -35.63 -15.10
CA TYR A 172 -25.24 -35.75 -15.98
C TYR A 172 -24.87 -36.20 -17.39
N VAL A 173 -23.77 -35.69 -17.96
CA VAL A 173 -23.40 -35.97 -19.36
C VAL A 173 -22.62 -37.28 -19.46
N ASN A 174 -21.66 -37.52 -18.56
CA ASN A 174 -20.85 -38.74 -18.61
C ASN A 174 -21.55 -39.95 -17.96
N GLY A 175 -22.70 -39.76 -17.30
CA GLY A 175 -23.44 -40.83 -16.62
C GLY A 175 -22.66 -41.49 -15.47
N VAL A 176 -21.62 -40.82 -14.98
CA VAL A 176 -20.79 -41.35 -13.90
C VAL A 176 -21.59 -41.26 -12.61
N SER A 177 -21.80 -42.40 -11.96
CA SER A 177 -22.45 -42.43 -10.65
C SER A 177 -21.65 -41.55 -9.68
N LEU A 178 -22.39 -40.74 -8.90
CA LEU A 178 -21.84 -39.77 -7.96
C LEU A 178 -21.26 -40.52 -6.74
N SER A 179 -20.18 -41.24 -6.97
CA SER A 179 -19.42 -41.92 -5.94
C SER A 179 -18.61 -40.89 -5.16
N LEU A 180 -18.64 -41.03 -3.83
CA LEU A 180 -17.89 -40.20 -2.90
C LEU A 180 -16.40 -40.15 -3.25
N ALA A 181 -15.83 -41.24 -3.78
CA ALA A 181 -14.44 -41.31 -4.20
C ALA A 181 -14.10 -40.37 -5.38
N ASN A 182 -14.99 -40.27 -6.38
CA ASN A 182 -14.79 -39.40 -7.54
C ASN A 182 -14.91 -37.93 -7.15
N THR A 183 -15.88 -37.60 -6.30
CA THR A 183 -16.04 -36.24 -5.77
C THR A 183 -14.82 -35.82 -4.96
N LEU A 184 -14.31 -36.68 -4.07
CA LEU A 184 -13.10 -36.39 -3.29
C LEU A 184 -11.87 -36.22 -4.18
N PHE A 185 -11.68 -37.08 -5.18
CA PHE A 185 -10.56 -36.97 -6.13
C PHE A 185 -10.54 -35.64 -6.87
N LEU A 186 -11.70 -35.05 -7.14
CA LEU A 186 -11.84 -33.77 -7.82
C LEU A 186 -11.75 -32.56 -6.88
N CYS A 187 -12.26 -32.69 -5.65
CA CYS A 187 -12.19 -31.63 -4.65
C CYS A 187 -10.76 -31.44 -4.11
N ILE A 188 -9.96 -32.50 -3.97
CA ILE A 188 -8.62 -32.42 -3.38
C ILE A 188 -7.70 -31.48 -4.18
N PRO A 189 -7.50 -31.61 -5.51
CA PRO A 189 -6.65 -30.71 -6.28
C PRO A 189 -7.13 -29.25 -6.23
N PHE A 190 -8.45 -29.04 -6.22
CA PHE A 190 -9.04 -27.72 -6.12
C PHE A 190 -8.74 -27.07 -4.76
N LEU A 191 -8.93 -27.81 -3.66
CA LEU A 191 -8.58 -27.36 -2.32
C LEU A 191 -7.07 -27.11 -2.18
N VAL A 192 -6.23 -27.96 -2.76
CA VAL A 192 -4.77 -27.76 -2.79
C VAL A 192 -4.42 -26.48 -3.55
N MET A 193 -5.02 -26.22 -4.72
CA MET A 193 -4.78 -24.97 -5.45
C MET A 193 -5.25 -23.73 -4.69
N ILE A 194 -6.41 -23.78 -4.04
CA ILE A 194 -6.89 -22.68 -3.18
C ILE A 194 -5.91 -22.47 -2.04
N PHE A 195 -5.49 -23.55 -1.36
CA PHE A 195 -4.55 -23.48 -0.26
C PHE A 195 -3.21 -22.90 -0.70
N LEU A 196 -2.67 -23.34 -1.85
CA LEU A 196 -1.44 -22.80 -2.42
C LEU A 196 -1.58 -21.32 -2.78
N SER A 197 -2.72 -20.91 -3.35
CA SER A 197 -3.01 -19.50 -3.63
C SER A 197 -3.04 -18.68 -2.34
N ILE A 198 -3.70 -19.16 -1.29
CA ILE A 198 -3.71 -18.51 0.04
C ILE A 198 -2.30 -18.48 0.63
N ALA A 199 -1.56 -19.58 0.58
CA ALA A 199 -0.21 -19.69 1.14
C ALA A 199 0.77 -18.75 0.43
N LEU A 200 0.75 -18.68 -0.90
CA LEU A 200 1.53 -17.72 -1.68
C LEU A 200 1.14 -16.29 -1.34
N ASN A 201 -0.15 -16.01 -1.20
CA ASN A 201 -0.62 -14.69 -0.78
C ASN A 201 -0.10 -14.33 0.62
N VAL A 202 -0.20 -15.23 1.60
CA VAL A 202 0.31 -15.04 2.98
C VAL A 202 1.83 -14.89 2.99
N PHE A 203 2.55 -15.68 2.20
CA PHE A 203 4.00 -15.57 2.07
C PHE A 203 4.39 -14.18 1.55
N MET A 204 3.75 -13.70 0.49
CA MET A 204 3.96 -12.34 -0.01
C MET A 204 3.61 -11.26 1.04
N CYS A 205 2.62 -11.51 1.88
CA CYS A 205 2.29 -10.62 3.01
C CYS A 205 3.41 -10.57 4.05
N MET A 206 4.03 -11.71 4.36
CA MET A 206 5.08 -11.82 5.35
C MET A 206 6.33 -11.04 4.93
N PHE A 207 6.72 -11.10 3.65
CA PHE A 207 7.83 -10.30 3.13
C PHE A 207 7.55 -8.80 3.21
N SER A 208 6.36 -8.37 2.80
CA SER A 208 5.97 -6.96 2.89
C SER A 208 6.04 -6.44 4.33
N SER A 209 5.58 -7.21 5.32
CA SER A 209 5.62 -6.78 6.72
C SER A 209 7.01 -6.72 7.32
N LYS A 210 7.93 -7.55 6.83
CA LYS A 210 9.30 -7.59 7.32
C LYS A 210 10.06 -6.33 6.91
N ASP A 211 9.84 -5.87 5.68
CA ASP A 211 10.44 -4.64 5.16
C ASP A 211 9.95 -3.41 5.95
N ASP A 212 8.66 -3.35 6.27
CA ASP A 212 8.08 -2.25 7.06
C ASP A 212 8.66 -2.20 8.49
N ALA A 213 8.81 -3.36 9.15
CA ALA A 213 9.37 -3.44 10.50
C ALA A 213 10.86 -3.06 10.55
N GLU A 214 11.64 -3.36 9.50
CA GLU A 214 13.05 -2.95 9.44
C GLU A 214 13.18 -1.43 9.25
N ILE A 215 12.28 -0.81 8.47
CA ILE A 215 12.27 0.64 8.26
C ILE A 215 11.94 1.38 9.57
N ASP A 216 10.90 0.96 10.29
CA ASP A 216 10.52 1.58 11.57
C ASP A 216 11.65 1.50 12.61
N ASN A 217 12.36 0.37 12.67
CA ASN A 217 13.51 0.23 13.58
C ASN A 217 14.66 1.18 13.21
N ARG A 218 14.95 1.38 11.91
CA ARG A 218 15.97 2.34 11.47
C ARG A 218 15.58 3.78 11.79
N GLU A 219 14.31 4.16 11.61
CA GLU A 219 13.84 5.50 12.00
C GLU A 219 13.97 5.74 13.51
N LEU A 220 13.66 4.72 14.32
CA LEU A 220 13.81 4.80 15.78
C LEU A 220 15.29 5.00 16.17
N ASP A 221 16.20 4.28 15.52
CA ASP A 221 17.64 4.34 15.81
C ASP A 221 18.23 5.71 15.45
N ILE A 222 17.85 6.28 14.30
CA ILE A 222 18.24 7.65 13.91
C ILE A 222 17.73 8.68 14.93
N THR A 223 16.49 8.51 15.40
CA THR A 223 15.90 9.41 16.40
C THR A 223 16.62 9.32 17.74
N LEU A 224 17.02 8.11 18.16
CA LEU A 224 17.80 7.88 19.38
C LEU A 224 19.21 8.45 19.26
N GLN A 225 19.88 8.31 18.11
CA GLN A 225 21.18 8.92 17.87
C GLN A 225 21.12 10.45 17.99
N TYR A 226 20.10 11.08 17.41
CA TYR A 226 19.94 12.53 17.50
C TYR A 226 19.67 13.00 18.93
N LYS A 227 18.92 12.21 19.72
CA LYS A 227 18.63 12.52 21.13
C LYS A 227 19.84 12.34 22.04
N ASN A 228 20.69 11.36 21.73
CA ASN A 228 21.83 10.99 22.57
C ASN A 228 23.13 11.70 22.19
N THR A 229 23.19 12.42 21.06
CA THR A 229 24.32 13.29 20.74
C THR A 229 24.25 14.49 21.70
N PRO A 230 25.05 14.52 22.78
CA PRO A 230 25.03 15.66 23.69
C PRO A 230 25.50 16.87 22.90
N ASN A 231 25.01 18.06 23.23
CA ASN A 231 25.49 19.34 22.69
C ASN A 231 27.00 19.51 22.98
N GLN A 232 27.87 18.78 22.28
CA GLN A 232 29.31 18.97 22.23
C GLN A 232 29.60 20.02 21.16
N GLN A 233 29.08 21.22 21.38
CA GLN A 233 29.57 22.45 20.78
C GLN A 233 29.64 23.48 21.91
N GLY A 234 30.59 23.26 22.82
CA GLY A 234 31.16 24.28 23.68
C GLY A 234 32.33 24.92 22.97
#